data_AF-A0A6J6T2Q2-F1
#
_entry.id   AF-A0A6J6T2Q2-F1
#
_cell.length_a   1.000
_cell.length_b   1.000
_cell.length_c   1.000
_cell.angle_alpha   90.00
_cell.angle_beta   90.00
_cell.angle_gamma   90.00
#
_symmetry.space_group_name_H-M   'P 1'
#
loop_
_entity.id
_entity.type
_entity.pdbx_description
1 polymer ?
#
loop_
_entity_poly.entity_id
_entity_poly.type
_entity_poly.pdbx_seq_one_letter_code
_entity_poly.pdbx_strand_id
1 'polypeptide(L)'
;MDLHVEVEEVSGPLHWRTRSIATTNNRGELGFYGARSHTVVPVSDCLITVDEMKMPELAARKWKPDVRVEIATSNMGERNIALAPKRGEGKARLTEGVSVLHEKVESKILEVSQDSFWQSHVKAPEILTNFVLDFAQLQLDEHVLDLYGGVGLFTSAMADVVGSDGSIVLIEGSKSATGDAARNFADKSQVKILTGDVAKHLPHIDSAHVVVLDPPREGAGKVVLAQISRLTPRAVVYVACDPAALARDTGYFLELGYSLTKIKAFDLFPMTHHVECVALFNPA
;
A
#
# COMPACT_ATOMS: atom_id res chain seq x y z
N MET A 1 -27.39 -8.97 1.29
CA MET A 1 -26.51 -9.68 2.23
C MET A 1 -26.19 -8.69 3.33
N ASP A 2 -26.53 -9.01 4.57
CA ASP A 2 -26.22 -8.17 5.73
C ASP A 2 -25.05 -8.80 6.47
N LEU A 3 -23.93 -8.08 6.57
CA LEU A 3 -22.73 -8.50 7.29
C LEU A 3 -22.48 -7.55 8.45
N HIS A 4 -22.26 -8.10 9.63
CA HIS A 4 -21.76 -7.33 10.77
C HIS A 4 -20.23 -7.34 10.74
N VAL A 5 -19.63 -6.16 10.61
CA VAL A 5 -18.17 -5.99 10.59
C VAL A 5 -17.80 -4.99 11.68
N GLU A 6 -16.99 -5.43 12.63
CA GLU A 6 -16.40 -4.57 13.64
C GLU A 6 -15.04 -4.06 13.12
N VAL A 7 -14.79 -2.75 13.28
CA VAL A 7 -13.50 -2.15 12.92
C VAL A 7 -12.56 -2.33 14.11
N GLU A 8 -11.48 -3.08 13.89
CA GLU A 8 -10.50 -3.36 14.93
C GLU A 8 -9.51 -2.22 15.10
N GLU A 9 -9.36 -1.73 16.33
CA GLU A 9 -8.30 -0.78 16.68
C GLU A 9 -6.94 -1.47 16.61
N VAL A 10 -6.02 -0.94 15.80
CA VAL A 10 -4.70 -1.53 15.59
C VAL A 10 -3.64 -0.97 16.55
N SER A 11 -3.75 0.30 16.89
CA SER A 11 -2.89 0.98 17.86
C SER A 11 -3.58 2.22 18.42
N GLY A 12 -2.96 2.84 19.43
CA GLY A 12 -3.44 4.11 19.95
C GLY A 12 -3.43 5.22 18.88
N PRO A 13 -4.08 6.37 19.16
CA PRO A 13 -4.39 7.36 18.15
C PRO A 13 -3.19 8.15 17.59
N LEU A 14 -2.03 8.05 18.23
CA LEU A 14 -0.84 8.88 17.99
C LEU A 14 0.38 8.02 17.62
N HIS A 15 1.40 8.65 17.02
CA HIS A 15 2.71 8.05 16.73
C HIS A 15 2.69 6.76 15.90
N TRP A 16 1.77 6.64 14.94
CA TRP A 16 1.67 5.47 14.08
C TRP A 16 2.17 5.71 12.65
N ARG A 17 2.27 6.98 12.22
CA ARG A 17 2.49 7.35 10.83
C ARG A 17 3.97 7.50 10.49
N THR A 18 4.48 6.62 9.61
CA THR A 18 5.88 6.57 9.17
C THR A 18 6.18 7.43 7.94
N ARG A 19 5.15 7.90 7.22
CA ARG A 19 5.30 8.72 6.01
C ARG A 19 4.42 9.96 6.06
N SER A 20 5.01 11.13 5.83
CA SER A 20 4.30 12.40 5.89
C SER A 20 4.69 13.30 4.72
N ILE A 21 3.69 14.02 4.21
CA ILE A 21 3.88 15.06 3.20
C ILE A 21 3.43 16.37 3.83
N ALA A 22 4.40 17.16 4.29
CA ALA A 22 4.18 18.51 4.78
C ALA A 22 4.41 19.52 3.66
N THR A 23 4.01 20.77 3.87
CA THR A 23 4.21 21.86 2.90
C THR A 23 4.56 23.13 3.63
N THR A 24 5.42 23.96 3.04
CA THR A 24 5.77 25.25 3.60
C THR A 24 4.87 26.35 3.05
N ASN A 25 4.54 27.33 3.89
CA ASN A 25 3.81 28.51 3.46
C ASN A 25 4.75 29.53 2.77
N ASN A 26 4.23 30.71 2.42
CA ASN A 26 5.00 31.78 1.79
C ASN A 26 6.09 32.40 2.70
N ARG A 27 6.08 32.09 4.00
CA ARG A 27 7.10 32.49 4.98
C ARG A 27 8.15 31.38 5.21
N GLY A 28 7.98 30.21 4.60
CA GLY A 28 8.85 29.06 4.84
C GLY A 28 8.54 28.28 6.12
N GLU A 29 7.37 28.51 6.73
CA GLU A 29 6.92 27.78 7.92
C GLU A 29 6.31 26.44 7.48
N LEU A 30 6.72 25.34 8.10
CA LEU A 30 6.24 23.99 7.81
C LEU A 30 4.82 23.79 8.36
N GLY A 31 3.96 23.17 7.57
CA GLY A 31 2.58 22.93 7.95
C GLY A 31 1.86 21.92 7.06
N PHE A 32 0.55 21.84 7.26
CA PHE A 32 -0.35 21.02 6.44
C PHE A 32 -1.46 21.89 5.87
N TYR A 33 -2.11 21.41 4.81
CA TYR A 33 -3.28 22.09 4.29
C TYR A 33 -4.42 22.07 5.29
N GLY A 34 -5.04 23.23 5.52
CA GLY A 34 -6.27 23.31 6.29
C GLY A 34 -7.41 22.53 5.63
N ALA A 35 -8.37 22.06 6.43
CA ALA A 35 -9.50 21.29 5.94
C ALA A 35 -10.24 22.03 4.81
N ARG A 36 -10.36 21.37 3.64
CA ARG A 36 -10.99 21.93 2.43
C ARG A 36 -10.39 23.28 1.99
N SER A 37 -9.07 23.45 2.18
CA SER A 37 -8.37 24.71 1.89
C SER A 37 -6.99 24.46 1.29
N HIS A 38 -6.53 25.41 0.47
CA HIS A 38 -5.14 25.47 -0.01
C HIS A 38 -4.25 26.33 0.90
N THR A 39 -4.77 26.83 2.01
CA THR A 39 -3.99 27.52 3.04
C THR A 39 -3.20 26.50 3.84
N VAL A 40 -1.88 26.70 3.90
CA VAL A 40 -0.99 25.93 4.78
C VAL A 40 -1.12 26.50 6.19
N VAL A 41 -1.50 25.66 7.14
CA VAL A 41 -1.53 25.95 8.58
C VAL A 41 -0.20 25.49 9.17
N PRO A 42 0.66 26.42 9.61
CA PRO A 42 1.92 26.06 10.27
C PRO A 42 1.65 25.23 11.52
N VAL A 43 2.51 24.26 11.78
CA VAL A 43 2.43 23.42 12.97
C VAL A 43 3.77 23.39 13.69
N SER A 44 3.75 23.23 15.01
CA SER A 44 4.96 22.94 15.79
C SER A 44 5.27 21.43 15.83
N ASP A 45 4.29 20.59 15.50
CA ASP A 45 4.39 19.13 15.56
C ASP A 45 3.27 18.46 14.74
N CYS A 46 3.37 17.15 14.50
CA CYS A 46 2.32 16.30 13.95
C CYS A 46 2.17 15.03 14.79
N LEU A 47 1.17 15.03 15.69
CA LEU A 47 1.03 14.01 16.75
C LEU A 47 0.81 12.58 16.24
N ILE A 48 0.33 12.41 15.00
CA ILE A 48 0.16 11.08 14.42
C ILE A 48 1.47 10.50 13.87
N THR A 49 2.49 11.32 13.63
CA THR A 49 3.78 10.85 13.09
C THR A 49 4.63 10.21 14.16
N VAL A 50 5.40 9.18 13.78
CA VAL A 50 6.34 8.51 14.68
C VAL A 50 7.43 9.48 15.16
N ASP A 51 7.97 9.26 16.36
CA ASP A 51 8.97 10.15 16.97
C ASP A 51 10.28 10.21 16.16
N GLU A 52 10.63 9.12 15.49
CA GLU A 52 11.78 9.00 14.59
C GLU A 52 11.73 10.01 13.43
N MET A 53 10.53 10.47 13.07
CA MET A 53 10.34 11.52 12.07
C MET A 53 10.89 12.86 12.54
N LYS A 54 10.92 13.10 13.87
CA LYS A 54 11.35 14.34 14.52
C LYS A 54 10.63 15.58 13.97
N MET A 55 9.30 15.50 13.86
CA MET A 55 8.49 16.59 13.32
C MET A 55 8.70 17.94 14.04
N PRO A 56 8.89 18.02 15.38
CA PRO A 56 9.20 19.29 16.04
C PRO A 56 10.51 19.93 15.57
N GLU A 57 11.53 19.11 15.31
CA GLU A 57 12.80 19.58 14.75
C GLU A 57 12.57 20.15 13.34
N LEU A 58 11.82 19.43 12.50
CA LEU A 58 11.51 19.86 11.14
C LEU A 58 10.67 21.15 11.12
N ALA A 59 9.71 21.29 12.04
CA ALA A 59 8.88 22.47 12.19
C ALA A 59 9.68 23.72 12.60
N ALA A 60 10.72 23.56 13.42
CA ALA A 60 11.59 24.65 13.85
C ALA A 60 12.61 25.11 12.79
N ARG A 61 12.81 24.33 11.71
CA ARG A 61 13.74 24.68 10.62
C ARG A 61 13.22 25.83 9.78
N LYS A 62 14.15 26.65 9.27
CA LYS A 62 13.86 27.69 8.28
C LYS A 62 13.89 27.10 6.87
N TRP A 63 12.72 26.78 6.32
CA TRP A 63 12.61 26.23 4.97
C TRP A 63 12.54 27.31 3.90
N LYS A 64 12.74 26.90 2.64
CA LYS A 64 12.33 27.72 1.50
C LYS A 64 10.80 27.83 1.45
N PRO A 65 10.25 29.00 1.10
CA PRO A 65 8.81 29.16 0.88
C PRO A 65 8.28 28.24 -0.22
N ASP A 66 7.02 27.84 -0.09
CA ASP A 66 6.26 27.10 -1.11
C ASP A 66 6.95 25.82 -1.62
N VAL A 67 7.41 25.00 -0.68
CA VAL A 67 8.04 23.69 -0.93
C VAL A 67 7.21 22.59 -0.27
N ARG A 68 7.03 21.48 -0.97
CA ARG A 68 6.52 20.22 -0.42
C ARG A 68 7.68 19.44 0.19
N VAL A 69 7.51 18.98 1.42
CA VAL A 69 8.51 18.25 2.20
C VAL A 69 7.97 16.84 2.44
N GLU A 70 8.54 15.87 1.74
CA GLU A 70 8.19 14.45 1.84
C GLU A 70 9.18 13.78 2.81
N ILE A 71 8.66 13.17 3.86
CA ILE A 71 9.47 12.54 4.91
C ILE A 71 9.00 11.11 5.09
N ALA A 72 9.93 10.16 5.08
CA ALA A 72 9.66 8.77 5.39
C ALA A 72 10.70 8.22 6.37
N THR A 73 10.23 7.37 7.29
CA THR A 73 11.07 6.60 8.22
C THR A 73 10.81 5.11 8.03
N SER A 74 11.80 4.27 8.28
CA SER A 74 11.63 2.82 8.31
C SER A 74 11.70 2.26 9.72
N ASN A 75 11.20 1.04 9.91
CA ASN A 75 11.35 0.32 11.17
C ASN A 75 12.78 -0.21 11.43
N MET A 76 13.71 0.08 10.54
CA MET A 76 15.15 -0.18 10.67
C MET A 76 15.93 1.05 11.17
N GLY A 77 15.23 2.12 11.57
CA GLY A 77 15.85 3.34 12.11
C GLY A 77 16.42 4.27 11.03
N GLU A 78 16.02 4.09 9.77
CA GLU A 78 16.41 4.94 8.67
C GLU A 78 15.36 6.03 8.42
N ARG A 79 15.80 7.11 7.78
CA ARG A 79 14.93 8.23 7.41
C ARG A 79 15.40 8.86 6.12
N ASN A 80 14.46 9.39 5.35
CA ASN A 80 14.76 10.27 4.22
C ASN A 80 13.87 11.51 4.23
N ILE A 81 14.37 12.57 3.60
CA ILE A 81 13.63 13.81 3.33
C ILE A 81 13.86 14.18 1.87
N ALA A 82 12.77 14.39 1.13
CA ALA A 82 12.81 14.84 -0.24
C ALA A 82 11.97 16.11 -0.42
N LEU A 83 12.44 17.00 -1.28
CA LEU A 83 11.80 18.30 -1.53
C LEU A 83 11.28 18.38 -2.96
N ALA A 84 10.06 18.88 -3.10
CA ALA A 84 9.45 19.20 -4.39
C ALA A 84 8.88 20.63 -4.36
N PRO A 85 8.75 21.31 -5.52
CA PRO A 85 7.95 22.53 -5.60
C PRO A 85 6.53 22.28 -5.11
N LYS A 86 5.94 23.23 -4.36
CA LYS A 86 4.54 23.11 -3.90
C LYS A 86 3.53 23.06 -5.04
N ARG A 87 3.85 23.66 -6.20
CA ARG A 87 3.01 23.69 -7.39
C ARG A 87 3.71 23.02 -8.56
N GLY A 88 2.91 22.31 -9.37
CA GLY A 88 3.37 21.61 -10.58
C GLY A 88 3.77 20.16 -10.32
N GLU A 89 4.20 19.49 -11.38
CA GLU A 89 4.59 18.06 -11.38
C GLU A 89 6.07 17.84 -11.07
N GLY A 90 6.71 18.81 -10.39
CA GLY A 90 8.12 18.69 -10.03
C GLY A 90 8.34 17.47 -9.16
N LYS A 91 9.18 16.54 -9.63
CA LYS A 91 9.57 15.36 -8.84
C LYS A 91 10.29 15.78 -7.57
N ALA A 92 9.98 15.10 -6.48
CA ALA A 92 10.72 15.23 -5.25
C ALA A 92 12.18 14.83 -5.48
N ARG A 93 13.09 15.57 -4.86
CA ARG A 93 14.52 15.28 -4.87
C ARG A 93 14.96 15.03 -3.45
N LEU A 94 15.60 13.89 -3.24
CA LEU A 94 16.21 13.55 -1.96
C LEU A 94 17.20 14.64 -1.55
N THR A 95 17.06 15.15 -0.33
CA THR A 95 17.95 16.16 0.24
C THR A 95 18.66 15.67 1.49
N GLU A 96 18.06 14.77 2.26
CA GLU A 96 18.66 14.20 3.47
C GLU A 96 18.34 12.71 3.58
N GLY A 97 19.26 11.95 4.18
CA GLY A 97 19.07 10.54 4.47
C GLY A 97 19.39 9.60 3.31
N VAL A 98 18.94 8.35 3.44
CA VAL A 98 19.17 7.29 2.46
C VAL A 98 18.17 7.36 1.30
N SER A 99 18.60 7.01 0.09
CA SER A 99 17.73 7.02 -1.09
C SER A 99 16.72 5.86 -1.12
N VAL A 100 17.06 4.77 -0.44
CA VAL A 100 16.26 3.55 -0.33
C VAL A 100 16.17 3.23 1.16
N LEU A 101 14.95 3.08 1.65
CA LEU A 101 14.66 2.62 3.01
C LEU A 101 14.55 1.10 3.01
N HIS A 102 14.96 0.49 4.11
CA HIS A 102 14.80 -0.94 4.38
C HIS A 102 13.69 -1.13 5.41
N GLU A 103 12.65 -1.84 5.00
CA GLU A 103 11.51 -2.17 5.86
C GLU A 103 11.54 -3.66 6.18
N LYS A 104 11.53 -3.97 7.47
CA LYS A 104 11.50 -5.36 7.93
C LYS A 104 10.07 -5.80 8.19
N VAL A 105 9.62 -6.86 7.53
CA VAL A 105 8.32 -7.50 7.80
C VAL A 105 8.61 -8.96 8.07
N GLU A 106 8.33 -9.42 9.29
CA GLU A 106 8.76 -10.73 9.78
C GLU A 106 10.28 -10.94 9.62
N SER A 107 10.68 -11.94 8.82
CA SER A 107 12.08 -12.25 8.51
C SER A 107 12.56 -11.58 7.22
N LYS A 108 11.69 -10.88 6.49
CA LYS A 108 12.00 -10.27 5.18
C LYS A 108 12.42 -8.82 5.36
N ILE A 109 13.37 -8.39 4.52
CA ILE A 109 13.77 -6.99 4.40
C ILE A 109 13.43 -6.57 2.98
N LEU A 110 12.63 -5.52 2.84
CA LEU A 110 12.24 -4.95 1.56
C LEU A 110 12.88 -3.59 1.39
N GLU A 111 13.53 -3.39 0.26
CA GLU A 111 13.99 -2.10 -0.23
C GLU A 111 12.81 -1.29 -0.74
N VAL A 112 12.71 -0.03 -0.31
CA VAL A 112 11.66 0.90 -0.67
C VAL A 112 12.26 2.26 -1.02
N SER A 113 12.24 2.61 -2.29
CA SER A 113 12.65 3.92 -2.78
C SER A 113 11.73 5.03 -2.25
N GLN A 114 12.27 6.26 -2.21
CA GLN A 114 11.55 7.42 -1.69
C GLN A 114 10.21 7.68 -2.38
N ASP A 115 10.14 7.46 -3.68
CA ASP A 115 8.96 7.67 -4.53
C ASP A 115 8.05 6.43 -4.65
N SER A 116 8.41 5.32 -4.00
CA SER A 116 7.59 4.11 -3.94
C SER A 116 6.59 4.16 -2.79
N PHE A 117 5.39 3.63 -3.03
CA PHE A 117 4.37 3.49 -2.00
C PHE A 117 4.81 2.45 -0.95
N TRP A 118 4.44 2.73 0.29
CA TRP A 118 4.54 1.81 1.41
C TRP A 118 3.45 2.14 2.42
N GLN A 119 3.03 1.14 3.18
CA GLN A 119 2.00 1.30 4.19
C GLN A 119 2.45 2.31 5.25
N SER A 120 1.63 3.34 5.48
CA SER A 120 2.03 4.48 6.31
C SER A 120 1.92 4.21 7.82
N HIS A 121 1.21 3.16 8.22
CA HIS A 121 1.05 2.79 9.62
C HIS A 121 2.10 1.74 10.01
N VAL A 122 2.81 1.93 11.12
CA VAL A 122 3.91 1.05 11.59
C VAL A 122 3.55 -0.44 11.62
N LYS A 123 2.31 -0.78 12.01
CA LYS A 123 1.81 -2.16 12.07
C LYS A 123 1.10 -2.67 10.80
N ALA A 124 0.82 -1.81 9.83
CA ALA A 124 0.02 -2.19 8.66
C ALA A 124 0.68 -3.29 7.80
N PRO A 125 2.00 -3.24 7.51
CA PRO A 125 2.64 -4.30 6.73
C PRO A 125 2.43 -5.71 7.30
N GLU A 126 2.63 -5.87 8.60
CA GLU A 126 2.50 -7.16 9.30
C GLU A 126 1.04 -7.62 9.36
N ILE A 127 0.13 -6.75 9.82
CA ILE A 127 -1.29 -7.09 9.97
C ILE A 127 -1.92 -7.47 8.63
N LEU A 128 -1.74 -6.63 7.61
CA LEU A 128 -2.33 -6.89 6.30
C LEU A 128 -1.76 -8.15 5.67
N THR A 129 -0.45 -8.38 5.79
CA THR A 129 0.19 -9.61 5.30
C THR A 129 -0.40 -10.85 5.98
N ASN A 130 -0.55 -10.83 7.31
CA ASN A 130 -1.09 -11.95 8.06
C ASN A 130 -2.53 -12.28 7.64
N PHE A 131 -3.39 -11.28 7.49
CA PHE A 131 -4.77 -11.49 7.02
C PHE A 131 -4.85 -11.88 5.54
N VAL A 132 -3.97 -11.37 4.70
CA VAL A 132 -3.89 -11.80 3.29
C VAL A 132 -3.55 -13.28 3.20
N LEU A 133 -2.54 -13.74 3.95
CA LEU A 133 -2.17 -15.15 3.98
C LEU A 133 -3.28 -16.04 4.58
N ASP A 134 -3.88 -15.61 5.70
CA ASP A 134 -4.99 -16.33 6.33
C ASP A 134 -6.20 -16.45 5.39
N PHE A 135 -6.49 -15.43 4.58
CA PHE A 135 -7.63 -15.45 3.67
C PHE A 135 -7.32 -16.23 2.39
N ALA A 136 -6.12 -16.06 1.85
CA ALA A 136 -5.69 -16.75 0.63
C ALA A 136 -5.59 -18.27 0.84
N GLN A 137 -5.20 -18.72 2.04
CA GLN A 137 -4.92 -20.12 2.35
C GLN A 137 -4.03 -20.74 1.27
N LEU A 138 -2.91 -20.08 0.95
CA LEU A 138 -2.02 -20.48 -0.13
C LEU A 138 -1.48 -21.89 0.10
N GLN A 139 -1.33 -22.63 -1.00
CA GLN A 139 -0.76 -23.96 -1.02
C GLN A 139 0.57 -23.96 -1.79
N LEU A 140 1.38 -25.00 -1.56
CA LEU A 140 2.59 -25.23 -2.32
C LEU A 140 2.27 -25.37 -3.81
N ASP A 141 3.17 -24.90 -4.67
CA ASP A 141 3.10 -24.98 -6.14
C ASP A 141 1.98 -24.16 -6.80
N GLU A 142 1.29 -23.30 -6.05
CA GLU A 142 0.26 -22.44 -6.61
C GLU A 142 0.81 -21.26 -7.43
N HIS A 143 0.17 -21.01 -8.57
CA HIS A 143 0.24 -19.74 -9.30
C HIS A 143 -0.63 -18.65 -8.65
N VAL A 144 -0.01 -17.54 -8.26
CA VAL A 144 -0.66 -16.41 -7.57
C VAL A 144 -0.44 -15.11 -8.36
N LEU A 145 -1.45 -14.24 -8.38
CA LEU A 145 -1.31 -12.87 -8.86
C LEU A 145 -1.29 -11.89 -7.70
N ASP A 146 -0.34 -10.96 -7.70
CA ASP A 146 -0.27 -9.80 -6.81
C ASP A 146 -0.51 -8.54 -7.64
N LEU A 147 -1.76 -8.06 -7.65
CA LEU A 147 -2.21 -6.94 -8.46
C LEU A 147 -2.09 -5.64 -7.66
N TYR A 148 -1.49 -4.61 -8.27
CA TYR A 148 -1.11 -3.38 -7.58
C TYR A 148 -0.08 -3.66 -6.46
N GLY A 149 0.79 -4.67 -6.68
CA GLY A 149 1.65 -5.23 -5.64
C GLY A 149 2.77 -4.30 -5.15
N GLY A 150 2.92 -3.10 -5.72
CA GLY A 150 3.91 -2.13 -5.28
C GLY A 150 5.33 -2.70 -5.29
N VAL A 151 6.01 -2.55 -4.15
CA VAL A 151 7.37 -3.10 -3.92
C VAL A 151 7.38 -4.60 -3.60
N GLY A 152 6.20 -5.22 -3.54
CA GLY A 152 5.96 -6.64 -3.27
C GLY A 152 5.81 -7.00 -1.80
N LEU A 153 5.10 -6.18 -1.02
CA LEU A 153 4.78 -6.49 0.38
C LEU A 153 4.17 -7.91 0.50
N PHE A 154 3.05 -8.14 -0.19
CA PHE A 154 2.38 -9.44 -0.14
C PHE A 154 3.16 -10.53 -0.86
N THR A 155 3.69 -10.24 -2.05
CA THR A 155 4.59 -11.16 -2.79
C THR A 155 5.68 -11.74 -1.90
N SER A 156 6.32 -10.94 -1.05
CA SER A 156 7.40 -11.39 -0.16
C SER A 156 6.99 -12.49 0.82
N ALA A 157 5.76 -12.43 1.32
CA ALA A 157 5.20 -13.38 2.25
C ALA A 157 4.62 -14.60 1.53
N MET A 158 3.96 -14.38 0.40
CA MET A 158 3.41 -15.45 -0.43
C MET A 158 4.50 -16.35 -1.03
N ALA A 159 5.66 -15.79 -1.38
CA ALA A 159 6.77 -16.53 -2.02
C ALA A 159 7.31 -17.69 -1.16
N ASP A 160 7.27 -17.57 0.16
CA ASP A 160 7.70 -18.64 1.06
C ASP A 160 6.69 -19.79 1.10
N VAL A 161 5.38 -19.49 0.95
CA VAL A 161 4.32 -20.49 1.04
C VAL A 161 4.17 -21.28 -0.26
N VAL A 162 4.22 -20.60 -1.41
CA VAL A 162 4.07 -21.26 -2.73
C VAL A 162 5.30 -22.06 -3.14
N GLY A 163 6.46 -21.81 -2.51
CA GLY A 163 7.70 -22.51 -2.79
C GLY A 163 8.37 -22.09 -4.12
N SER A 164 9.42 -22.81 -4.50
CA SER A 164 10.19 -22.54 -5.72
C SER A 164 9.51 -23.02 -7.00
N ASP A 165 8.63 -24.02 -6.89
CA ASP A 165 7.92 -24.64 -8.02
C ASP A 165 6.56 -23.97 -8.30
N GLY A 166 6.05 -23.16 -7.35
CA GLY A 166 4.94 -22.23 -7.58
C GLY A 166 5.35 -21.02 -8.42
N SER A 167 4.44 -20.06 -8.59
CA SER A 167 4.80 -18.80 -9.28
C SER A 167 3.99 -17.62 -8.79
N ILE A 168 4.60 -16.44 -8.74
CA ILE A 168 3.91 -15.19 -8.43
C ILE A 168 4.09 -14.22 -9.58
N VAL A 169 3.00 -13.65 -10.08
CA VAL A 169 3.06 -12.51 -11.02
C VAL A 169 2.63 -11.25 -10.29
N LEU A 170 3.58 -10.37 -10.03
CA LEU A 170 3.35 -9.03 -9.48
C LEU A 170 3.12 -8.05 -10.63
N ILE A 171 2.00 -7.32 -10.61
CA ILE A 171 1.68 -6.28 -11.60
C ILE A 171 1.55 -4.93 -10.90
N GLU A 172 2.34 -3.95 -11.31
CA GLU A 172 2.39 -2.63 -10.67
C GLU A 172 2.64 -1.52 -11.71
N GLY A 173 1.94 -0.38 -11.59
CA GLY A 173 2.02 0.74 -12.53
C GLY A 173 3.24 1.64 -12.33
N SER A 174 3.73 1.77 -11.10
CA SER A 174 4.87 2.60 -10.73
C SER A 174 6.20 1.94 -11.09
N LYS A 175 6.96 2.61 -11.97
CA LYS A 175 8.32 2.17 -12.35
C LYS A 175 9.30 2.13 -11.18
N SER A 176 9.11 2.99 -10.17
CA SER A 176 9.99 2.96 -9.00
C SER A 176 9.69 1.73 -8.16
N ALA A 177 8.40 1.47 -7.91
CA ALA A 177 7.97 0.32 -7.13
C ALA A 177 8.35 -1.02 -7.80
N THR A 178 8.22 -1.13 -9.13
CA THR A 178 8.68 -2.34 -9.83
C THR A 178 10.20 -2.46 -9.89
N GLY A 179 10.93 -1.34 -9.90
CA GLY A 179 12.38 -1.32 -9.75
C GLY A 179 12.81 -1.82 -8.37
N ASP A 180 12.06 -1.47 -7.32
CA ASP A 180 12.26 -1.97 -5.95
C ASP A 180 11.92 -3.46 -5.85
N ALA A 181 10.76 -3.88 -6.35
CA ALA A 181 10.37 -5.29 -6.41
C ALA A 181 11.44 -6.12 -7.14
N ALA A 182 12.02 -5.61 -8.24
CA ALA A 182 13.04 -6.33 -8.98
C ALA A 182 14.33 -6.55 -8.16
N ARG A 183 14.65 -5.65 -7.23
CA ARG A 183 15.78 -5.84 -6.29
C ARG A 183 15.39 -6.79 -5.15
N ASN A 184 14.19 -6.62 -4.59
CA ASN A 184 13.65 -7.45 -3.51
C ASN A 184 13.53 -8.94 -3.89
N PHE A 185 13.31 -9.24 -5.18
CA PHE A 185 13.09 -10.60 -5.68
C PHE A 185 14.13 -11.06 -6.70
N ALA A 186 15.31 -10.43 -6.73
CA ALA A 186 16.36 -10.74 -7.70
C ALA A 186 16.83 -12.21 -7.63
N ASP A 187 16.73 -12.85 -6.46
CA ASP A 187 17.09 -14.25 -6.20
C ASP A 187 15.88 -15.21 -6.27
N LYS A 188 14.69 -14.72 -6.62
CA LYS A 188 13.44 -15.49 -6.65
C LYS A 188 12.96 -15.70 -8.08
N SER A 189 13.43 -16.76 -8.73
CA SER A 189 13.06 -17.09 -10.11
C SER A 189 11.56 -17.33 -10.31
N GLN A 190 10.82 -17.66 -9.24
CA GLN A 190 9.37 -17.85 -9.27
C GLN A 190 8.57 -16.54 -9.30
N VAL A 191 9.19 -15.39 -9.05
CA VAL A 191 8.52 -14.08 -9.03
C VAL A 191 8.74 -13.37 -10.36
N LYS A 192 7.66 -13.11 -11.08
CA LYS A 192 7.64 -12.32 -12.31
C LYS A 192 7.05 -10.95 -12.05
N ILE A 193 7.78 -9.89 -12.38
CA ILE A 193 7.34 -8.51 -12.18
C ILE A 193 6.95 -7.90 -13.53
N LEU A 194 5.74 -7.37 -13.61
CA LEU A 194 5.19 -6.70 -14.79
C LEU A 194 4.92 -5.23 -14.45
N THR A 195 5.59 -4.32 -15.16
CA THR A 195 5.31 -2.88 -15.01
C THR A 195 4.21 -2.45 -15.96
N GLY A 196 3.14 -1.86 -15.43
CA GLY A 196 2.08 -1.26 -16.20
C GLY A 196 0.70 -1.39 -15.56
N ASP A 197 -0.30 -0.99 -16.33
CA ASP A 197 -1.70 -1.06 -15.94
C ASP A 197 -2.16 -2.52 -15.81
N VAL A 198 -2.73 -2.86 -14.66
CA VAL A 198 -3.31 -4.19 -14.37
C VAL A 198 -4.30 -4.60 -15.45
N ALA A 199 -5.15 -3.69 -15.92
CA ALA A 199 -6.16 -3.98 -16.93
C ALA A 199 -5.56 -4.35 -18.31
N LYS A 200 -4.31 -3.96 -18.57
CA LYS A 200 -3.59 -4.28 -19.81
C LYS A 200 -2.83 -5.60 -19.74
N HIS A 201 -2.36 -6.00 -18.55
CA HIS A 201 -1.59 -7.22 -18.37
C HIS A 201 -2.45 -8.46 -18.11
N LEU A 202 -3.57 -8.32 -17.38
CA LEU A 202 -4.47 -9.45 -17.07
C LEU A 202 -4.99 -10.25 -18.28
N PRO A 203 -5.30 -9.65 -19.45
CA PRO A 203 -5.70 -10.41 -20.64
C PRO A 203 -4.64 -11.40 -21.15
N HIS A 204 -3.37 -11.20 -20.79
CA HIS A 204 -2.24 -12.03 -21.20
C HIS A 204 -1.89 -13.12 -20.18
N ILE A 205 -2.68 -13.27 -19.12
CA ILE A 205 -2.54 -14.31 -18.12
C ILE A 205 -3.64 -15.35 -18.36
N ASP A 206 -3.26 -16.63 -18.35
CA ASP A 206 -4.16 -17.73 -18.71
C ASP A 206 -4.87 -18.33 -17.49
N SER A 207 -4.20 -18.39 -16.34
CA SER A 207 -4.75 -18.94 -15.11
C SER A 207 -4.10 -18.35 -13.86
N ALA A 208 -4.80 -18.46 -12.73
CA ALA A 208 -4.29 -18.20 -11.39
C ALA A 208 -5.11 -19.01 -10.39
N HIS A 209 -4.48 -19.61 -9.38
CA HIS A 209 -5.21 -20.25 -8.29
C HIS A 209 -5.74 -19.19 -7.31
N VAL A 210 -4.92 -18.19 -6.99
CA VAL A 210 -5.25 -17.12 -6.06
C VAL A 210 -4.91 -15.76 -6.66
N VAL A 211 -5.74 -14.76 -6.39
CA VAL A 211 -5.47 -13.36 -6.73
C VAL A 211 -5.52 -12.52 -5.47
N VAL A 212 -4.45 -11.78 -5.20
CA VAL A 212 -4.40 -10.71 -4.20
C VAL A 212 -4.43 -9.38 -4.93
N LEU A 213 -5.22 -8.43 -4.45
CA LEU A 213 -5.27 -7.08 -5.02
C LEU A 213 -5.38 -6.01 -3.93
N ASP A 214 -4.56 -4.96 -4.07
CA ASP A 214 -4.56 -3.74 -3.23
C ASP A 214 -4.71 -2.48 -4.11
N PRO A 215 -5.88 -2.29 -4.76
CA PRO A 215 -6.08 -1.21 -5.71
C PRO A 215 -6.08 0.18 -5.04
N PRO A 216 -5.95 1.25 -5.84
CA PRO A 216 -6.11 2.61 -5.33
C PRO A 216 -7.54 2.87 -4.82
N ARG A 217 -7.77 4.04 -4.22
CA ARG A 217 -9.06 4.42 -3.58
C ARG A 217 -10.28 4.31 -4.50
N GLU A 218 -10.08 4.44 -5.81
CA GLU A 218 -11.14 4.28 -6.80
C GLU A 218 -11.65 2.84 -6.91
N GLY A 219 -10.93 1.85 -6.37
CA GLY A 219 -11.15 0.41 -6.50
C GLY A 219 -10.59 -0.18 -7.80
N ALA A 220 -10.69 -1.49 -7.96
CA ALA A 220 -10.25 -2.21 -9.16
C ALA A 220 -11.21 -2.00 -10.34
N GLY A 221 -12.51 -1.90 -10.06
CA GLY A 221 -13.54 -1.60 -11.05
C GLY A 221 -13.90 -2.77 -11.98
N LYS A 222 -15.05 -2.65 -12.65
CA LYS A 222 -15.73 -3.75 -13.36
C LYS A 222 -14.87 -4.48 -14.40
N VAL A 223 -14.02 -3.75 -15.13
CA VAL A 223 -13.16 -4.33 -16.18
C VAL A 223 -12.14 -5.30 -15.59
N VAL A 224 -11.41 -4.87 -14.56
CA VAL A 224 -10.39 -5.68 -13.89
C VAL A 224 -11.03 -6.90 -13.23
N LEU A 225 -12.17 -6.72 -12.55
CA LEU A 225 -12.84 -7.83 -11.88
C LEU A 225 -13.38 -8.88 -12.87
N ALA A 226 -13.89 -8.48 -14.03
CA ALA A 226 -14.28 -9.40 -15.09
C ALA A 226 -13.07 -10.16 -15.69
N GLN A 227 -11.90 -9.51 -15.76
CA GLN A 227 -10.68 -10.18 -16.19
C GLN A 227 -10.17 -11.18 -15.14
N ILE A 228 -10.27 -10.85 -13.84
CA ILE A 228 -9.96 -11.75 -12.72
C ILE A 228 -10.89 -12.98 -12.76
N SER A 229 -12.20 -12.77 -12.92
CA SER A 229 -13.17 -13.87 -12.91
C SER A 229 -12.96 -14.88 -14.05
N ARG A 230 -12.45 -14.42 -15.22
CA ARG A 230 -12.07 -15.28 -16.35
C ARG A 230 -10.99 -16.30 -15.99
N LEU A 231 -10.10 -15.95 -15.05
CA LEU A 231 -9.02 -16.83 -14.59
C LEU A 231 -9.53 -17.92 -13.63
N THR A 232 -10.78 -17.82 -13.18
CA THR A 232 -11.43 -18.74 -12.24
C THR A 232 -10.62 -19.05 -10.97
N PRO A 233 -10.01 -18.04 -10.29
CA PRO A 233 -9.29 -18.29 -9.05
C PRO A 233 -10.20 -18.87 -7.97
N ARG A 234 -9.67 -19.82 -7.19
CA ARG A 234 -10.37 -20.38 -6.02
C ARG A 234 -10.56 -19.36 -4.89
N ALA A 235 -9.70 -18.33 -4.84
CA ALA A 235 -9.75 -17.27 -3.84
C ALA A 235 -9.28 -15.94 -4.44
N VAL A 236 -10.02 -14.87 -4.13
CA VAL A 236 -9.61 -13.49 -4.39
C VAL A 236 -9.57 -12.74 -3.07
N VAL A 237 -8.40 -12.25 -2.68
CA VAL A 237 -8.19 -11.47 -1.45
C VAL A 237 -8.02 -10.00 -1.81
N TYR A 238 -8.99 -9.18 -1.43
CA TYR A 238 -9.05 -7.76 -1.74
C TYR A 238 -8.70 -6.95 -0.49
N VAL A 239 -7.61 -6.18 -0.56
CA VAL A 239 -7.23 -5.16 0.44
C VAL A 239 -7.73 -3.80 -0.04
N ALA A 240 -8.43 -3.05 0.80
CA ALA A 240 -9.07 -1.79 0.39
C ALA A 240 -9.06 -0.74 1.50
N CYS A 241 -8.51 0.43 1.20
CA CYS A 241 -8.55 1.60 2.09
C CYS A 241 -9.84 2.45 1.97
N ASP A 242 -10.73 2.11 1.03
CA ASP A 242 -12.04 2.74 0.81
C ASP A 242 -13.17 1.68 0.84
N PRO A 243 -13.97 1.62 1.93
CA PRO A 243 -15.06 0.66 2.04
C PRO A 243 -16.18 0.85 1.02
N ALA A 244 -16.40 2.07 0.50
CA ALA A 244 -17.44 2.33 -0.50
C ALA A 244 -17.04 1.77 -1.87
N ALA A 245 -15.76 1.94 -2.26
CA ALA A 245 -15.22 1.31 -3.45
C ALA A 245 -15.28 -0.23 -3.35
N LEU A 246 -14.89 -0.79 -2.20
CA LEU A 246 -14.99 -2.23 -1.93
C LEU A 246 -16.43 -2.74 -2.03
N ALA A 247 -17.41 -2.01 -1.49
CA ALA A 247 -18.82 -2.39 -1.56
C ALA A 247 -19.35 -2.40 -3.00
N ARG A 248 -18.98 -1.41 -3.81
CA ARG A 248 -19.32 -1.36 -5.24
C ARG A 248 -18.70 -2.54 -6.00
N ASP A 249 -17.42 -2.79 -5.77
CA ASP A 249 -16.66 -3.87 -6.42
C ASP A 249 -17.15 -5.26 -5.98
N THR A 250 -17.60 -5.40 -4.73
CA THR A 250 -18.32 -6.58 -4.23
C THR A 250 -19.55 -6.85 -5.09
N GLY A 251 -20.35 -5.83 -5.41
CA GLY A 251 -21.51 -5.98 -6.31
C GLY A 251 -21.15 -6.58 -7.66
N TYR A 252 -20.03 -6.15 -8.26
CA TYR A 252 -19.53 -6.73 -9.51
C TYR A 252 -19.07 -8.19 -9.34
N PHE A 253 -18.39 -8.53 -8.25
CA PHE A 253 -18.02 -9.92 -7.97
C PHE A 253 -19.25 -10.84 -7.83
N LEU A 254 -20.31 -10.36 -7.17
CA LEU A 254 -21.57 -11.11 -7.07
C LEU A 254 -22.19 -11.35 -8.45
N GLU A 255 -22.20 -10.34 -9.34
CA GLU A 255 -22.64 -10.50 -10.74
C GLU A 255 -21.79 -11.52 -11.52
N LEU A 256 -20.51 -11.66 -11.16
CA LEU A 256 -19.54 -12.54 -11.80
C LEU A 256 -19.49 -13.95 -11.17
N GLY A 257 -20.42 -14.28 -10.27
CA GLY A 257 -20.51 -15.61 -9.66
C GLY A 257 -19.54 -15.86 -8.51
N TYR A 258 -19.10 -14.81 -7.83
CA TYR A 258 -18.33 -14.91 -6.58
C TYR A 258 -19.22 -14.56 -5.39
N SER A 259 -18.86 -15.06 -4.21
CA SER A 259 -19.47 -14.71 -2.92
C SER A 259 -18.42 -14.09 -2.01
N LEU A 260 -18.79 -13.03 -1.29
CA LEU A 260 -17.99 -12.49 -0.19
C LEU A 260 -18.13 -13.44 1.01
N THR A 261 -17.07 -14.15 1.36
CA THR A 261 -17.10 -15.19 2.40
C THR A 261 -16.52 -14.74 3.73
N LYS A 262 -15.56 -13.82 3.71
CA LYS A 262 -14.99 -13.19 4.92
C LYS A 262 -14.67 -11.72 4.67
N ILE A 263 -14.74 -10.91 5.71
CA ILE A 263 -14.27 -9.53 5.71
C ILE A 263 -13.77 -9.15 7.10
N LYS A 264 -12.67 -8.41 7.16
CA LYS A 264 -12.13 -7.79 8.37
C LYS A 264 -11.86 -6.32 8.08
N ALA A 265 -12.05 -5.47 9.10
CA ALA A 265 -11.83 -4.05 9.00
C ALA A 265 -10.90 -3.58 10.13
N PHE A 266 -10.04 -2.62 9.83
CA PHE A 266 -8.99 -2.14 10.72
C PHE A 266 -8.94 -0.62 10.74
N ASP A 267 -8.75 -0.05 11.92
CA ASP A 267 -8.37 1.35 12.08
C ASP A 267 -6.85 1.50 11.93
N LEU A 268 -6.39 1.51 10.67
CA LEU A 268 -4.99 1.79 10.30
C LEU A 268 -4.71 3.29 10.15
N PHE A 269 -5.72 4.14 10.30
CA PHE A 269 -5.57 5.57 10.25
C PHE A 269 -6.35 6.24 11.39
N PRO A 270 -5.99 5.96 12.66
CA PRO A 270 -6.69 6.55 13.80
C PRO A 270 -6.78 8.07 13.71
N MET A 271 -7.87 8.62 14.27
CA MET A 271 -8.22 10.05 14.19
C MET A 271 -8.59 10.54 12.79
N THR A 272 -8.85 9.63 11.85
CA THR A 272 -9.37 9.95 10.51
C THR A 272 -10.66 9.20 10.22
N HIS A 273 -11.24 9.42 9.04
CA HIS A 273 -12.44 8.69 8.58
C HIS A 273 -12.10 7.44 7.76
N HIS A 274 -10.81 7.14 7.56
CA HIS A 274 -10.38 6.01 6.75
C HIS A 274 -10.50 4.70 7.52
N VAL A 275 -10.90 3.65 6.82
CA VAL A 275 -11.00 2.28 7.34
C VAL A 275 -10.36 1.37 6.31
N GLU A 276 -9.42 0.55 6.75
CA GLU A 276 -8.82 -0.47 5.90
C GLU A 276 -9.62 -1.76 6.00
N CYS A 277 -9.89 -2.43 4.89
CA CYS A 277 -10.62 -3.69 4.84
C CYS A 277 -9.81 -4.76 4.13
N VAL A 278 -9.91 -6.02 4.60
CA VAL A 278 -9.45 -7.21 3.88
C VAL A 278 -10.65 -8.12 3.67
N ALA A 279 -10.94 -8.45 2.42
CA ALA A 279 -12.11 -9.24 2.02
C ALA A 279 -11.69 -10.48 1.23
N LEU A 280 -12.37 -11.61 1.49
CA LEU A 280 -12.19 -12.85 0.75
C LEU A 280 -13.41 -13.12 -0.12
N PHE A 281 -13.16 -13.34 -1.41
CA PHE A 281 -14.16 -13.81 -2.36
C PHE A 281 -13.80 -15.21 -2.85
N ASN A 282 -14.80 -16.08 -2.92
CA ASN A 282 -14.69 -17.41 -3.51
C ASN A 282 -15.75 -17.58 -4.61
N PRO A 283 -15.52 -18.43 -5.62
CA PRO A 283 -16.59 -18.84 -6.53
C PRO A 283 -17.82 -19.35 -5.74
N ALA A 284 -19.00 -18.91 -6.16
CA ALA A 284 -20.29 -19.25 -5.54
C ALA A 284 -20.74 -20.68 -5.86
#